data_AF-A0A9D5SCW4-F1
#
_entry.id   AF-A0A9D5SCW4-F1
#
_cell.length_a   1.000
_cell.length_b   1.000
_cell.length_c   1.000
_cell.angle_alpha   90.00
_cell.angle_beta   90.00
_cell.angle_gamma   90.00
#
_symmetry.space_group_name_H-M   'P 1'
#
loop_
_entity.id
_entity.type
_entity.pdbx_description
1 polymer ?
#
loop_
_entity_poly.entity_id
_entity_poly.type
_entity_poly.pdbx_seq_one_letter_code
_entity_poly.pdbx_strand_id
1 'polypeptide(L)'
;MKVNAVMGRGTKKDFVDVYFLLQHYSFEELIKLYLQKYTDGSEYRALLSMTYFADADPQPMPYMFQKVDWETIKTEIKRQVEAYNRQKI
;
A
#
# COMPACT_ATOMS: atom_id res chain seq x y z
N MET A 1 6.76 9.41 3.21
CA MET A 1 6.83 8.34 2.19
C MET A 1 5.42 7.94 1.80
N LYS A 2 5.20 7.28 0.65
CA LYS A 2 3.87 6.87 0.18
C LYS A 2 3.15 5.90 1.13
N VAL A 3 3.89 5.01 1.81
CA VAL A 3 3.35 4.16 2.90
C VAL A 3 2.69 5.01 4.01
N ASN A 4 3.34 6.09 4.44
CA ASN A 4 2.75 7.02 5.41
C ASN A 4 1.56 7.82 4.86
N ALA A 5 1.48 8.01 3.55
CA ALA A 5 0.34 8.67 2.91
C ALA A 5 -0.88 7.73 2.86
N VAL A 6 -0.68 6.43 2.63
CA VAL A 6 -1.73 5.41 2.76
C VAL A 6 -2.25 5.34 4.20
N MET A 7 -1.38 5.39 5.21
CA MET A 7 -1.81 5.42 6.62
C MET A 7 -2.49 6.73 7.05
N GLY A 8 -2.14 7.86 6.42
CA GLY A 8 -2.63 9.18 6.83
C GLY A 8 -3.89 9.64 6.08
N ARG A 9 -3.88 9.57 4.74
CA ARG A 9 -4.99 10.04 3.88
C ARG A 9 -5.72 8.92 3.17
N GLY A 10 -5.06 7.78 2.92
CA GLY A 10 -5.69 6.61 2.32
C GLY A 10 -6.37 6.89 0.97
N THR A 11 -5.83 7.77 0.13
CA THR A 11 -6.49 8.12 -1.13
C THR A 11 -6.28 7.04 -2.20
N LYS A 12 -7.18 6.96 -3.19
CA LYS A 12 -7.02 6.02 -4.33
C LYS A 12 -5.67 6.19 -5.04
N LYS A 13 -5.19 7.44 -5.13
CA LYS A 13 -3.86 7.77 -5.64
C LYS A 13 -2.72 7.18 -4.79
N ASP A 14 -2.83 7.22 -3.46
CA ASP A 14 -1.79 6.68 -2.59
C ASP A 14 -1.64 5.16 -2.77
N PHE A 15 -2.76 4.44 -2.93
CA PHE A 15 -2.75 3.00 -3.24
C PHE A 15 -2.19 2.70 -4.64
N VAL A 16 -2.55 3.50 -5.65
CA VAL A 16 -1.94 3.42 -6.98
C VAL A 16 -0.42 3.57 -6.90
N ASP A 17 0.07 4.56 -6.17
CA ASP A 17 1.50 4.79 -6.02
C ASP A 17 2.19 3.62 -5.30
N VAL A 18 1.56 3.05 -4.26
CA VAL A 18 2.06 1.84 -3.59
C VAL A 18 2.10 0.64 -4.54
N TYR A 19 1.08 0.44 -5.36
CA TYR A 19 1.05 -0.63 -6.35
C TYR A 19 2.24 -0.57 -7.32
N PHE A 20 2.57 0.62 -7.83
CA PHE A 20 3.73 0.78 -8.71
C PHE A 20 5.06 0.62 -7.97
N LEU A 21 5.15 1.08 -6.71
CA LEU A 21 6.34 0.81 -5.90
C LEU A 21 6.55 -0.70 -5.68
N LEU A 22 5.49 -1.47 -5.52
CA LEU A 22 5.54 -2.94 -5.38
C LEU A 22 6.02 -3.66 -6.66
N GLN A 23 6.10 -2.97 -7.81
CA GLN A 23 6.71 -3.52 -9.02
C GLN A 23 8.24 -3.40 -9.02
N HIS A 24 8.80 -2.59 -8.12
CA HIS A 24 10.23 -2.31 -8.02
C HIS A 24 10.86 -2.76 -6.70
N TYR A 25 10.06 -2.83 -5.64
CA TYR A 25 10.48 -3.20 -4.30
C TYR A 25 9.59 -4.32 -3.78
N SER A 26 10.16 -5.24 -3.01
CA SER A 26 9.38 -6.19 -2.22
C SER A 26 8.57 -5.45 -1.15
N PHE A 27 7.48 -6.09 -0.72
CA PHE A 27 6.65 -5.55 0.35
C PHE A 27 7.45 -5.37 1.66
N GLU A 28 8.34 -6.32 1.99
CA GLU A 28 9.23 -6.25 3.15
C GLU A 28 10.15 -5.03 3.08
N GLU A 29 10.78 -4.76 1.92
CA GLU A 29 11.62 -3.58 1.74
C GLU A 29 10.84 -2.28 1.96
N LEU A 30 9.61 -2.19 1.45
CA LEU A 30 8.77 -0.99 1.65
C LEU A 30 8.43 -0.77 3.13
N ILE A 31 8.11 -1.84 3.86
CA ILE A 31 7.85 -1.78 5.31
C ILE A 31 9.12 -1.39 6.06
N LYS A 32 10.27 -1.98 5.73
CA LYS A 32 11.55 -1.66 6.34
C LYS A 32 11.92 -0.19 6.13
N LEU A 33 11.80 0.32 4.91
CA LEU A 33 12.05 1.73 4.58
C LEU A 33 11.09 2.67 5.33
N TYR A 34 9.84 2.26 5.51
CA TYR A 34 8.87 2.99 6.31
C TYR A 34 9.28 3.05 7.79
N LEU A 35 9.60 1.91 8.41
CA LEU A 35 10.01 1.84 9.83
C LEU A 35 11.34 2.55 10.10
N GLN A 36 12.26 2.53 9.14
CA GLN A 36 13.52 3.30 9.23
C GLN A 36 13.28 4.81 9.21
N LYS A 37 12.26 5.26 8.46
CA LYS A 37 11.97 6.69 8.30
C LYS A 37 11.13 7.26 9.43
N TYR A 38 10.27 6.46 10.05
CA TYR A 38 9.35 6.88 11.10
C TYR A 38 9.62 6.07 12.36
N THR A 39 10.28 6.70 13.34
CA THR A 39 10.68 6.08 14.61
C THR A 39 9.49 5.68 15.50
N ASP A 40 8.34 6.31 15.31
CA ASP A 40 7.05 5.99 15.94
C ASP A 40 6.15 5.14 15.03
N GLY A 41 6.67 4.71 13.89
CA GLY A 41 5.96 3.92 12.90
C GLY A 41 5.59 2.54 13.45
N SER A 42 4.32 2.18 13.33
CA SER A 42 3.84 0.83 13.66
C SER A 42 3.69 0.01 12.39
N GLU A 43 4.38 -1.13 12.35
CA GLU A 43 4.24 -2.11 11.28
C GLU A 43 2.78 -2.58 11.16
N TYR A 44 2.18 -2.97 12.29
CA TYR A 44 0.78 -3.40 12.36
C TYR A 44 -0.19 -2.38 11.76
N ARG A 45 -0.03 -1.09 12.10
CA ARG A 45 -0.86 -0.02 11.52
C ARG A 45 -0.64 0.12 10.02
N ALA A 46 0.60 0.00 9.55
CA ALA A 46 0.89 0.05 8.11
C ALA A 46 0.19 -1.09 7.35
N LEU A 47 0.25 -2.32 7.86
CA LEU A 47 -0.43 -3.47 7.26
C LEU A 47 -1.94 -3.27 7.22
N LEU A 48 -2.53 -2.84 8.34
CA LEU A 48 -3.97 -2.60 8.45
C LEU A 48 -4.43 -1.55 7.44
N SER A 49 -3.74 -0.40 7.38
CA SER A 49 -4.05 0.67 6.44
C SER A 49 -3.90 0.26 4.98
N MET A 50 -2.92 -0.61 4.65
CA MET A 50 -2.74 -1.10 3.29
C MET A 50 -3.86 -2.03 2.82
N THR A 51 -4.64 -2.61 3.74
CA THR A 51 -5.81 -3.45 3.42
C THR A 51 -7.16 -2.73 3.56
N TYR A 52 -7.16 -1.47 4.00
CA TYR A 52 -8.38 -0.70 4.23
C TYR A 52 -8.64 0.26 3.06
N PHE A 53 -9.59 -0.10 2.20
CA PHE A 53 -9.87 0.65 0.96
C PHE A 53 -11.14 1.51 1.01
N ALA A 54 -11.91 1.47 2.10
CA ALA A 54 -13.26 2.05 2.15
C ALA A 54 -13.28 3.56 1.83
N ASP A 55 -12.29 4.31 2.32
CA ASP A 55 -12.17 5.75 2.04
C ASP A 55 -11.69 6.03 0.61
N ALA A 56 -10.95 5.10 0.01
CA ALA A 56 -10.44 5.21 -1.35
C ALA A 56 -11.48 4.80 -2.41
N ASP A 57 -12.31 3.79 -2.13
CA ASP A 57 -13.28 3.22 -3.06
C ASP A 57 -14.15 4.27 -3.79
N PRO A 58 -14.77 5.27 -3.11
CA PRO A 58 -15.62 6.26 -3.78
C PRO A 58 -14.84 7.32 -4.56
N GLN A 59 -13.52 7.41 -4.43
CA GLN A 59 -12.72 8.42 -5.10
C GLN A 59 -12.57 8.11 -6.60
N PRO A 60 -12.50 9.11 -7.48
CA PRO A 60 -12.24 8.87 -8.89
C PRO A 60 -10.85 8.24 -9.09
N MET A 61 -10.70 7.44 -10.14
CA MET A 61 -9.36 7.00 -10.56
C MET A 61 -8.52 8.23 -10.94
N PRO A 62 -7.25 8.31 -10.50
CA PRO A 62 -6.36 9.37 -10.96
C PRO A 62 -6.06 9.20 -12.45
N TYR A 63 -5.50 10.23 -13.08
CA TYR A 63 -5.00 10.10 -14.45
C TYR A 63 -3.78 9.15 -14.47
N MET A 64 -3.86 8.10 -15.28
CA MET A 64 -2.89 7.00 -15.30
C MET A 64 -2.14 6.95 -16.63
N PHE A 65 -0.82 6.83 -16.57
CA PHE A 65 0.02 6.58 -17.76
C PHE A 65 -0.01 5.10 -18.19
N GLN A 66 -0.30 4.19 -17.27
CA GLN A 66 -0.44 2.75 -17.53
C GLN A 66 -1.87 2.30 -17.25
N LYS A 67 -2.40 1.40 -18.07
CA LYS A 67 -3.75 0.86 -17.89
C LYS A 67 -3.75 -0.21 -16.80
N VAL A 68 -4.24 0.15 -15.62
CA VAL A 68 -4.53 -0.75 -14.51
C VAL A 68 -5.82 -0.28 -13.83
N ASP A 69 -6.73 -1.22 -13.55
CA ASP A 69 -7.97 -0.92 -12.85
C ASP A 69 -7.82 -1.01 -11.33
N TRP A 70 -8.79 -0.45 -10.63
CA TRP A 70 -8.78 -0.34 -9.19
C TRP A 70 -8.82 -1.70 -8.47
N GLU A 71 -9.57 -2.67 -9.01
CA GLU A 71 -9.70 -4.00 -8.40
C GLU A 71 -8.40 -4.79 -8.49
N THR A 72 -7.67 -4.66 -9.60
CA THR A 72 -6.33 -5.21 -9.79
C THR A 72 -5.35 -4.68 -8.75
N ILE A 73 -5.37 -3.35 -8.51
CA ILE A 73 -4.53 -2.71 -7.48
C ILE A 73 -4.85 -3.27 -6.09
N LYS A 74 -6.14 -3.30 -5.71
CA LYS A 74 -6.56 -3.82 -4.40
C LYS A 74 -6.15 -5.28 -4.22
N THR A 75 -6.33 -6.09 -5.24
CA THR A 75 -6.01 -7.53 -5.21
C THR A 75 -4.52 -7.75 -5.03
N GLU A 76 -3.68 -7.03 -5.77
CA GLU A 76 -2.23 -7.17 -5.66
C GLU A 76 -1.71 -6.70 -4.29
N ILE A 77 -2.19 -5.56 -3.79
CA ILE A 77 -1.79 -5.07 -2.46
C ILE A 77 -2.18 -6.07 -1.37
N LYS A 78 -3.42 -6.59 -1.39
CA LYS A 78 -3.86 -7.62 -0.43
C LYS A 78 -2.99 -8.87 -0.51
N ARG A 79 -2.70 -9.35 -1.71
CA ARG A 79 -1.86 -10.53 -1.95
C ARG A 79 -0.46 -10.36 -1.34
N GLN A 80 0.14 -9.18 -1.50
CA GLN A 80 1.46 -8.86 -0.96
C GLN A 80 1.45 -8.81 0.57
N VAL A 81 0.43 -8.18 1.18
CA VAL A 81 0.25 -8.16 2.64
C VAL A 81 0.08 -9.57 3.20
N GLU A 82 -0.76 -10.39 2.57
CA GLU A 82 -0.98 -11.78 3.00
C GLU A 82 0.27 -12.65 2.86
N ALA A 83 1.01 -12.50 1.75
CA ALA A 83 2.27 -13.21 1.54
C ALA A 83 3.29 -12.85 2.62
N TYR A 84 3.40 -11.56 2.96
CA TYR A 84 4.26 -11.06 4.01
C TYR A 84 3.89 -11.62 5.39
N ASN A 85 2.59 -11.65 5.73
CA ASN A 85 2.12 -12.22 6.99
C ASN A 85 2.41 -13.72 7.12
N ARG A 86 2.30 -14.48 6.02
CA ARG A 86 2.61 -15.93 6.01
C ARG A 86 4.09 -16.25 6.22
N GLN A 87 4.99 -15.36 5.81
CA GLN A 87 6.44 -15.55 5.99
C GLN A 87 6.90 -15.35 7.45
N LYS A 88 6.06 -14.72 8.29
CA LYS A 88 6.35 -14.44 9.70
C LYS A 88 5.85 -15.51 10.68
N ILE A 89 5.10 -16.50 10.20
CA ILE A 89 4.60 -17.65 10.99
C ILE A 89 5.54 -18.83 10.76
#